data_AF-A0A8U7MT90-F1
#
_entry.id   AF-A0A8U7MT90-F1
#
_cell.length_a   1.000
_cell.length_b   1.000
_cell.length_c   1.000
_cell.angle_alpha   90.00
_cell.angle_beta   90.00
_cell.angle_gamma   90.00
#
_symmetry.space_group_name_H-M   'P 1'
#
loop_
_entity.id
_entity.type
_entity.pdbx_description
1 polymer ?
#
loop_
_entity_poly.entity_id
_entity_poly.type
_entity_poly.pdbx_seq_one_letter_code
_entity_poly.pdbx_strand_id
1 'polypeptide(L)'
;MAESDSWSESSEEENLPSLASLLRPSPCLGGPSCPRVPSPDPEAAEVVEMVSSEGEEMGGGDEWTEEPNVLVLLGLEEFLSMAHSYKQALVDLQLSTQVQISMFESSEELGEYATMFTKAVAEAPYKRERENTGFSFYLEKGCFGGVKVDPSGKGLLKVWKRQIQQFNRVSSEMAEAIVSAYPSPQLLIQAYERCSSDQERENMLANIPVHRGEGVTATSRRIGPELSRRIYLQMTSHDPDLCLDFTG
;
A
#
# COMPACT_ATOMS: atom_id res chain seq x y z
N MET A 1 19.07 57.30 -42.98
CA MET A 1 17.94 56.52 -42.43
C MET A 1 18.50 55.20 -41.98
N ALA A 2 18.80 55.11 -40.69
CA ALA A 2 19.19 53.89 -39.99
C ALA A 2 18.40 53.93 -38.69
N GLU A 3 17.42 53.03 -38.54
CA GLU A 3 16.68 52.85 -37.30
C GLU A 3 17.42 51.79 -36.47
N SER A 4 17.57 52.09 -35.18
CA SER A 4 18.21 51.23 -34.18
C SER A 4 17.11 50.65 -33.31
N ASP A 5 16.92 49.33 -33.35
CA ASP A 5 16.03 48.63 -32.44
C ASP A 5 16.79 48.19 -31.19
N SER A 6 16.38 48.76 -30.05
CA SER A 6 16.78 48.36 -28.71
C SER A 6 16.02 47.11 -28.30
N TRP A 7 16.71 45.99 -28.08
CA TRP A 7 16.13 44.83 -27.41
C TRP A 7 16.24 45.02 -25.89
N SER A 8 15.08 45.00 -25.24
CA SER A 8 14.95 45.01 -23.78
C SER A 8 14.83 43.56 -23.30
N GLU A 9 15.79 43.09 -22.51
CA GLU A 9 15.68 41.83 -21.77
C GLU A 9 14.73 42.04 -20.57
N SER A 10 13.57 41.39 -20.60
CA SER A 10 12.65 41.28 -19.47
C SER A 10 12.83 39.90 -18.83
N SER A 11 13.51 39.86 -17.68
CA SER A 11 13.62 38.67 -16.82
C SER A 11 12.33 38.52 -16.00
N GLU A 12 11.43 37.66 -16.45
CA GLU A 12 10.29 37.21 -15.65
C GLU A 12 10.76 36.04 -14.77
N GLU A 13 11.19 36.34 -13.54
CA GLU A 13 11.41 35.32 -12.52
C GLU A 13 10.06 34.75 -12.07
N GLU A 14 9.71 33.58 -12.59
CA GLU A 14 8.59 32.79 -12.10
C GLU A 14 8.87 32.32 -10.67
N ASN A 15 8.03 32.81 -9.76
CA ASN A 15 8.08 32.55 -8.33
C ASN A 15 7.57 31.12 -8.04
N LEU A 16 8.45 30.14 -8.17
CA LEU A 16 8.19 28.75 -7.78
C LEU A 16 8.11 28.63 -6.25
N PRO A 17 7.14 27.89 -5.69
CA PRO A 17 7.08 27.69 -4.25
C PRO A 17 8.32 26.92 -3.77
N SER A 18 8.97 27.45 -2.73
CA SER A 18 10.12 26.83 -2.07
C SER A 18 9.82 25.38 -1.67
N LEU A 19 10.80 24.49 -1.88
CA LEU A 19 10.77 23.06 -1.50
C LEU A 19 10.34 22.81 -0.04
N ALA A 20 10.50 23.82 0.83
CA ALA A 20 10.04 23.79 2.22
C ALA A 20 8.52 23.60 2.37
N SER A 21 7.73 23.95 1.34
CA SER A 21 6.26 23.89 1.37
C SER A 21 5.72 22.47 1.21
N LEU A 22 6.51 21.56 0.63
CA LEU A 22 6.11 20.19 0.31
C LEU A 22 6.38 19.21 1.46
N LEU A 23 7.07 19.64 2.51
CA LEU A 23 7.55 18.80 3.59
C LEU A 23 6.74 18.89 4.89
N ARG A 24 5.54 19.50 4.89
CA ARG A 24 4.69 19.58 6.10
C ARG A 24 3.75 18.37 6.24
N PRO A 25 3.86 17.53 7.28
CA PRO A 25 2.92 16.46 7.59
C PRO A 25 1.59 17.03 8.12
N SER A 26 0.47 16.41 7.71
CA SER A 26 -0.87 16.69 8.24
C SER A 26 -1.16 15.90 9.53
N PRO A 27 -2.03 16.39 10.43
CA PRO A 27 -2.21 15.78 11.76
C PRO A 27 -3.16 14.57 11.71
N CYS A 28 -2.69 13.41 12.15
CA CYS A 28 -3.52 12.21 12.31
C CYS A 28 -4.03 12.08 13.76
N LEU A 29 -5.35 11.99 13.88
CA LEU A 29 -6.12 11.74 15.11
C LEU A 29 -6.15 10.23 15.46
N GLY A 30 -5.75 9.89 16.68
CA GLY A 30 -6.30 8.82 17.53
C GLY A 30 -6.15 7.34 17.09
N GLY A 31 -5.39 6.57 17.89
CA GLY A 31 -5.39 5.09 17.87
C GLY A 31 -4.97 4.47 19.22
N PRO A 32 -5.38 3.22 19.54
CA PRO A 32 -5.63 2.76 20.91
C PRO A 32 -4.45 2.06 21.62
N SER A 33 -4.61 1.89 22.93
CA SER A 33 -3.65 1.39 23.92
C SER A 33 -3.05 -0.01 23.63
N CYS A 34 -1.73 -0.15 23.78
CA CYS A 34 -1.01 -1.42 23.67
C CYS A 34 -1.16 -2.31 24.94
N PRO A 35 -1.22 -3.64 24.81
CA PRO A 35 -1.06 -4.56 25.95
C PRO A 35 0.40 -4.74 26.35
N ARG A 36 0.64 -4.87 27.67
CA ARG A 36 1.95 -5.07 28.31
C ARG A 36 2.46 -6.50 28.12
N VAL A 37 3.70 -6.65 27.63
CA VAL A 37 4.43 -7.93 27.53
C VAL A 37 5.44 -8.05 28.69
N PRO A 38 5.62 -9.23 29.32
CA PRO A 38 6.49 -9.39 30.48
C PRO A 38 7.97 -9.58 30.09
N SER A 39 8.85 -9.16 31.01
CA SER A 39 10.31 -9.20 30.91
C SER A 39 10.87 -10.63 30.94
N PRO A 40 11.95 -10.94 30.19
CA PRO A 40 12.69 -12.19 30.36
C PRO A 40 13.80 -12.08 31.41
N ASP A 41 13.98 -13.16 32.19
CA ASP A 41 15.04 -13.36 33.19
C ASP A 41 16.45 -13.47 32.55
N PRO A 42 17.53 -13.11 33.27
CA PRO A 42 18.87 -12.98 32.71
C PRO A 42 19.73 -14.20 33.05
N GLU A 43 19.87 -15.15 32.12
CA GLU A 43 20.98 -16.11 32.20
C GLU A 43 21.34 -16.68 30.83
N ALA A 44 22.23 -15.96 30.13
CA ALA A 44 23.25 -16.51 29.23
C ALA A 44 24.06 -15.34 28.69
N ALA A 45 25.28 -15.19 29.18
CA ALA A 45 26.28 -14.35 28.55
C ALA A 45 26.53 -14.90 27.13
N GLU A 46 26.28 -14.10 26.11
CA GLU A 46 26.72 -14.39 24.75
C GLU A 46 27.60 -13.22 24.28
N VAL A 47 28.86 -13.58 24.03
CA VAL A 47 29.94 -12.72 23.56
C VAL A 47 29.63 -12.30 22.13
N VAL A 48 29.52 -11.00 21.86
CA VAL A 48 29.46 -10.49 20.48
C VAL A 48 30.84 -10.02 20.06
N GLU A 49 31.41 -10.77 19.11
CA GLU A 49 32.65 -10.50 18.41
C GLU A 49 32.45 -9.38 17.37
N MET A 50 33.33 -8.38 17.34
CA MET A 50 33.43 -7.42 16.23
C MET A 50 34.81 -7.58 15.56
N VAL A 51 34.80 -7.97 14.28
CA VAL A 51 35.92 -8.00 13.31
C VAL A 51 35.25 -7.79 11.94
N SER A 52 35.76 -7.07 10.94
CA SER A 52 36.83 -6.07 10.73
C SER A 52 36.54 -5.53 9.31
N SER A 53 36.83 -4.27 9.00
CA SER A 53 36.74 -3.82 7.59
C SER A 53 38.06 -4.12 6.89
N GLU A 54 38.02 -4.98 5.86
CA GLU A 54 39.12 -5.19 4.94
C GLU A 54 39.35 -3.92 4.08
N GLY A 55 40.63 -3.57 3.90
CA GLY A 55 41.06 -2.31 3.31
C GLY A 55 41.05 -2.27 1.79
N GLU A 56 41.09 -1.04 1.27
CA GLU A 56 41.56 -0.74 -0.08
C GLU A 56 42.96 -0.14 0.02
N GLU A 57 43.98 -0.90 -0.40
CA GLU A 57 45.32 -0.38 -0.63
C GLU A 57 45.39 0.30 -2.00
N MET A 58 45.85 1.56 -2.02
CA MET A 58 46.50 2.12 -3.20
C MET A 58 47.75 2.92 -2.78
N GLY A 59 48.90 2.24 -2.80
CA GLY A 59 50.19 2.78 -3.21
C GLY A 59 50.91 3.79 -2.31
N GLY A 60 51.85 3.26 -1.52
CA GLY A 60 53.18 3.87 -1.32
C GLY A 60 53.43 4.58 0.01
N GLY A 61 54.39 4.07 0.79
CA GLY A 61 55.03 4.78 1.89
C GLY A 61 54.75 4.20 3.27
N ASP A 62 55.60 3.25 3.67
CA ASP A 62 56.06 2.89 5.02
C ASP A 62 55.71 3.84 6.18
N GLU A 63 54.71 3.47 6.99
CA GLU A 63 54.72 3.35 8.47
C GLU A 63 53.27 3.15 8.95
N TRP A 64 52.78 1.91 8.95
CA TRP A 64 51.44 1.58 9.44
C TRP A 64 51.46 1.61 10.97
N THR A 65 50.96 2.67 11.59
CA THR A 65 50.51 2.60 12.99
C THR A 65 49.17 1.88 13.00
N GLU A 66 49.19 0.59 13.37
CA GLU A 66 47.98 -0.14 13.75
C GLU A 66 47.29 0.65 14.88
N GLU A 67 46.20 1.33 14.57
CA GLU A 67 45.37 1.96 15.60
C GLU A 67 44.81 0.87 16.50
N PRO A 68 44.95 0.95 17.84
CA PRO A 68 44.38 -0.06 18.71
C PRO A 68 42.86 0.01 18.62
N ASN A 69 42.24 -1.02 18.06
CA ASN A 69 40.79 -1.23 18.19
C ASN A 69 40.46 -1.35 19.68
N VAL A 70 39.97 -0.26 20.29
CA VAL A 70 39.58 -0.24 21.71
C VAL A 70 38.24 -0.95 21.85
N LEU A 71 38.29 -2.22 22.26
CA LEU A 71 37.12 -2.99 22.68
C LEU A 71 36.62 -2.48 24.03
N VAL A 72 35.54 -1.70 24.03
CA VAL A 72 34.84 -1.26 25.24
C VAL A 72 33.73 -2.25 25.56
N LEU A 73 33.88 -3.02 26.63
CA LEU A 73 32.82 -3.86 27.17
C LEU A 73 31.78 -2.98 27.88
N LEU A 74 30.67 -2.72 27.22
CA LEU A 74 29.51 -2.07 27.82
C LEU A 74 28.59 -3.15 28.43
N GLY A 75 28.04 -2.88 29.62
CA GLY A 75 27.00 -3.74 30.18
C GLY A 75 25.79 -3.76 29.25
N LEU A 76 25.10 -4.90 29.13
CA LEU A 76 23.91 -5.04 28.26
C LEU A 76 22.84 -3.98 28.60
N GLU A 77 22.69 -3.61 29.87
CA GLU A 77 21.81 -2.53 30.31
C GLU A 77 22.23 -1.15 29.79
N GLU A 78 23.54 -0.85 29.77
CA GLU A 78 24.09 0.41 29.25
C GLU A 78 23.97 0.47 27.73
N PHE A 79 24.23 -0.64 27.04
CA PHE A 79 24.06 -0.75 25.59
C PHE A 79 22.60 -0.58 25.18
N LEU A 80 21.66 -1.25 25.86
CA LEU A 80 20.23 -1.08 25.62
C LEU A 80 19.77 0.34 25.92
N SER A 81 20.29 0.97 26.99
CA SER A 81 20.00 2.37 27.32
C SER A 81 20.51 3.34 26.26
N MET A 82 21.72 3.12 25.72
CA MET A 82 22.28 3.91 24.63
C MET A 82 21.47 3.76 23.33
N ALA A 83 21.12 2.53 22.97
CA ALA A 83 20.28 2.25 21.80
C ALA A 83 18.87 2.84 21.95
N HIS A 84 18.29 2.77 23.16
CA HIS A 84 17.01 3.39 23.47
C HIS A 84 17.09 4.92 23.42
N SER A 85 18.14 5.51 23.97
CA SER A 85 18.38 6.96 23.93
C SER A 85 18.51 7.47 22.49
N TYR A 86 19.21 6.73 21.63
CA TYR A 86 19.33 7.08 20.22
C TYR A 86 17.99 7.05 19.49
N LYS A 87 17.21 5.96 19.65
CA LYS A 87 15.87 5.85 19.04
C LYS A 87 14.92 6.92 19.56
N GLN A 88 14.96 7.23 20.85
CA GLN A 88 14.16 8.29 21.47
C GLN A 88 14.49 9.66 20.86
N ALA A 89 15.78 9.98 20.71
CA ALA A 89 16.21 11.24 20.11
C ALA A 89 15.74 11.40 18.65
N LEU A 90 15.73 10.31 17.86
CA LEU A 90 15.21 10.34 16.48
C LEU A 90 13.70 10.63 16.45
N VAL A 91 12.92 10.00 17.33
CA VAL A 91 11.47 10.25 17.44
C VAL A 91 11.21 11.69 17.87
N ASP A 92 11.91 12.17 18.89
CA ASP A 92 11.79 13.54 19.39
C ASP A 92 12.16 14.56 18.29
N LEU A 93 13.17 14.27 17.49
CA LEU A 93 13.57 15.10 16.34
C LEU A 93 12.51 15.10 15.24
N GLN A 94 11.93 13.95 14.90
CA GLN A 94 10.87 13.85 13.89
C GLN A 94 9.60 14.61 14.33
N LEU A 95 9.22 14.51 15.61
CA LEU A 95 8.05 15.20 16.17
C LEU A 95 8.25 16.72 16.24
N SER A 96 9.45 17.18 16.57
CA SER A 96 9.75 18.61 16.72
C SER A 96 9.99 19.34 15.39
N THR A 97 10.59 18.67 14.40
CA THR A 97 11.00 19.31 13.14
C THR A 97 10.09 19.00 11.96
N GLN A 98 9.18 18.02 12.07
CA GLN A 98 8.34 17.54 10.96
C GLN A 98 9.13 17.03 9.74
N VAL A 99 10.43 16.74 9.91
CA VAL A 99 11.29 16.18 8.87
C VAL A 99 11.31 14.66 8.96
N GLN A 100 11.22 13.97 7.81
CA GLN A 100 11.45 12.54 7.74
C GLN A 100 12.93 12.25 7.93
N ILE A 101 13.27 11.40 8.90
CA ILE A 101 14.63 10.92 9.12
C ILE A 101 14.66 9.44 8.69
N SER A 102 15.66 9.05 7.92
CA SER A 102 15.86 7.67 7.47
C SER A 102 17.34 7.35 7.60
N MET A 103 17.62 6.16 8.14
CA MET A 103 18.98 5.65 8.37
C MET A 103 19.23 4.52 7.37
N PHE A 104 20.43 4.47 6.82
CA PHE A 104 20.85 3.46 5.86
C PHE A 104 22.13 2.79 6.36
N GLU A 105 22.22 1.49 6.22
CA GLU A 105 23.36 0.69 6.70
C GLU A 105 24.47 0.62 5.64
N SER A 106 24.15 0.87 4.36
CA SER A 106 25.09 0.85 3.25
C SER A 106 24.87 2.00 2.26
N SER A 107 25.91 2.30 1.46
CA SER A 107 25.81 3.26 0.36
C SER A 107 24.89 2.78 -0.77
N GLU A 108 24.78 1.46 -0.95
CA GLU A 108 23.86 0.85 -1.91
C GLU A 108 22.40 1.11 -1.53
N GLU A 109 22.03 0.89 -0.26
CA GLU A 109 20.67 1.15 0.26
C GLU A 109 20.29 2.62 0.11
N LEU A 110 21.24 3.53 0.39
CA LEU A 110 21.05 4.96 0.14
C LEU A 110 20.83 5.27 -1.35
N GLY A 111 21.55 4.60 -2.25
CA GLY A 111 21.41 4.76 -3.70
C GLY A 111 20.05 4.27 -4.23
N GLU A 112 19.58 3.13 -3.73
CA GLU A 112 18.23 2.61 -4.03
C GLU A 112 17.15 3.57 -3.52
N TYR A 113 17.29 4.04 -2.28
CA TYR A 113 16.37 5.02 -1.70
C TYR A 113 16.34 6.32 -2.49
N ALA A 114 17.50 6.87 -2.86
CA ALA A 114 17.59 8.08 -3.67
C ALA A 114 16.90 7.90 -5.04
N THR A 115 17.05 6.73 -5.65
CA THR A 115 16.39 6.39 -6.92
C THR A 115 14.87 6.32 -6.75
N MET A 116 14.39 5.61 -5.72
CA MET A 116 12.97 5.51 -5.38
C MET A 116 12.38 6.89 -5.08
N PHE A 117 13.07 7.69 -4.27
CA PHE A 117 12.65 9.02 -3.84
C PHE A 117 12.58 9.97 -5.04
N THR A 118 13.61 9.99 -5.90
CA THR A 118 13.62 10.81 -7.11
C THR A 118 12.47 10.44 -8.04
N LYS A 119 12.20 9.15 -8.22
CA LYS A 119 11.04 8.68 -9.00
C LYS A 119 9.72 9.12 -8.35
N ALA A 120 9.58 8.99 -7.04
CA ALA A 120 8.39 9.41 -6.33
C ALA A 120 8.14 10.92 -6.48
N VAL A 121 9.20 11.75 -6.39
CA VAL A 121 9.13 13.20 -6.62
C VAL A 121 8.75 13.52 -8.07
N ALA A 122 9.35 12.86 -9.05
CA ALA A 122 9.02 13.05 -10.47
C ALA A 122 7.57 12.66 -10.79
N GLU A 123 7.05 11.60 -10.17
CA GLU A 123 5.67 11.13 -10.37
C GLU A 123 4.63 11.87 -9.51
N ALA A 124 5.04 12.58 -8.45
CA ALA A 124 4.14 13.26 -7.51
C ALA A 124 3.15 14.24 -8.16
N PRO A 125 3.54 15.16 -9.07
CA PRO A 125 2.59 16.08 -9.69
C PRO A 125 1.58 15.32 -10.57
N TYR A 126 2.05 14.33 -11.32
CA TYR A 126 1.20 13.49 -12.17
C TYR A 126 0.21 12.64 -11.36
N LYS A 127 0.62 12.08 -10.22
CA LYS A 127 -0.27 11.33 -9.31
C LYS A 127 -1.34 12.23 -8.70
N ARG A 128 -0.97 13.43 -8.24
CA ARG A 128 -1.91 14.41 -7.68
C ARG A 128 -2.99 14.85 -8.68
N GLU A 129 -2.60 15.15 -9.91
CA GLU A 129 -3.54 15.53 -10.97
C GLU A 129 -4.49 14.37 -11.31
N ARG A 130 -3.96 13.15 -11.32
CA ARG A 130 -4.77 11.94 -11.55
C ARG A 130 -5.77 11.66 -10.44
N GLU A 131 -5.40 11.90 -9.19
CA GLU A 131 -6.28 11.69 -8.03
C GLU A 131 -7.50 12.63 -8.06
N ASN A 132 -7.38 13.81 -8.66
CA ASN A 132 -8.50 14.75 -8.84
C ASN A 132 -9.59 14.26 -9.81
N THR A 133 -9.36 13.18 -10.58
CA THR A 133 -10.31 12.71 -11.61
C THR A 133 -11.52 11.93 -11.08
N GLY A 134 -11.70 11.82 -9.76
CA GLY A 134 -12.90 11.24 -9.13
C GLY A 134 -12.99 9.72 -9.15
N PHE A 135 -12.10 9.02 -9.87
CA PHE A 135 -12.03 7.56 -9.94
C PHE A 135 -10.74 7.03 -9.31
N SER A 136 -10.58 7.20 -7.99
CA SER A 136 -9.36 6.78 -7.26
C SER A 136 -9.04 5.28 -7.44
N PHE A 137 -10.07 4.44 -7.49
CA PHE A 137 -9.94 2.99 -7.61
C PHE A 137 -9.49 2.49 -9.00
N TYR A 138 -9.92 3.15 -10.08
CA TYR A 138 -9.61 2.71 -11.45
C TYR A 138 -8.15 2.96 -11.86
N LEU A 139 -7.46 3.86 -11.14
CA LEU A 139 -6.16 4.39 -11.55
C LEU A 139 -4.97 3.83 -10.77
N GLU A 140 -5.22 3.02 -9.74
CA GLU A 140 -4.19 2.33 -8.98
C GLU A 140 -3.64 1.16 -9.83
N LYS A 141 -2.60 1.47 -10.61
CA LYS A 141 -1.92 0.57 -11.56
C LYS A 141 -1.46 -0.77 -10.96
N GLY A 142 -1.43 -0.91 -9.63
CA GLY A 142 -0.87 -2.08 -8.95
C GLY A 142 -1.86 -3.22 -8.71
N CYS A 143 -3.14 -2.96 -8.45
CA CYS A 143 -3.95 -3.98 -7.78
C CYS A 143 -4.78 -4.86 -8.71
N PHE A 144 -5.25 -4.40 -9.87
CA PHE A 144 -6.13 -5.22 -10.72
C PHE A 144 -6.01 -4.89 -12.22
N GLY A 145 -4.97 -5.38 -12.89
CA GLY A 145 -4.87 -5.30 -14.34
C GLY A 145 -6.08 -5.95 -15.05
N GLY A 146 -6.48 -5.38 -16.20
CA GLY A 146 -7.57 -5.92 -17.02
C GLY A 146 -7.33 -7.37 -17.46
N VAL A 147 -8.40 -8.11 -17.73
CA VAL A 147 -8.30 -9.47 -18.29
C VAL A 147 -8.28 -9.37 -19.81
N LYS A 148 -7.26 -9.96 -20.45
CA LYS A 148 -7.21 -10.08 -21.90
C LYS A 148 -8.33 -11.01 -22.38
N VAL A 149 -9.12 -10.55 -23.35
CA VAL A 149 -10.22 -11.32 -23.96
C VAL A 149 -9.93 -11.49 -25.44
N ASP A 150 -10.02 -12.72 -25.92
CA ASP A 150 -9.87 -13.02 -27.34
C ASP A 150 -11.14 -12.62 -28.11
N PRO A 151 -11.07 -12.34 -29.44
CA PRO A 151 -12.25 -12.09 -30.26
C PRO A 151 -13.31 -13.20 -30.22
N SER A 152 -12.90 -14.43 -29.87
CA SER A 152 -13.79 -15.58 -29.65
C SER A 152 -14.60 -15.53 -28.35
N GLY A 153 -14.39 -14.52 -27.49
CA GLY A 153 -15.01 -14.40 -26.16
C GLY A 153 -14.32 -15.20 -25.07
N LYS A 154 -13.24 -15.95 -25.37
CA LYS A 154 -12.41 -16.60 -24.36
C LYS A 154 -11.81 -15.53 -23.44
N GLY A 155 -12.09 -15.65 -22.14
CA GLY A 155 -11.72 -14.68 -21.11
C GLY A 155 -12.89 -13.94 -20.49
N LEU A 156 -14.08 -13.91 -21.12
CA LEU A 156 -15.26 -13.21 -20.58
C LEU A 156 -15.73 -13.78 -19.24
N LEU A 157 -15.68 -15.10 -19.05
CA LEU A 157 -16.04 -15.71 -17.77
C LEU A 157 -15.07 -15.26 -16.64
N LYS A 158 -13.79 -15.09 -16.97
CA LYS A 158 -12.77 -14.59 -16.04
C LYS A 158 -12.98 -13.09 -15.75
N VAL A 159 -13.40 -12.30 -16.74
CA VAL A 159 -13.85 -10.91 -16.54
C VAL A 159 -15.03 -10.88 -15.59
N TRP A 160 -16.05 -11.71 -15.83
CA TRP A 160 -17.24 -11.76 -14.99
C TRP A 160 -16.93 -12.11 -13.55
N LYS A 161 -16.09 -13.13 -13.33
CA LYS A 161 -15.56 -13.43 -11.99
C LYS A 161 -14.86 -12.24 -11.36
N ARG A 162 -13.97 -11.56 -12.11
CA ARG A 162 -13.24 -10.40 -11.59
C ARG A 162 -14.17 -9.23 -11.26
N GLN A 163 -15.25 -9.03 -12.03
CA GLN A 163 -16.29 -8.05 -11.74
C GLN A 163 -16.99 -8.34 -10.42
N ILE A 164 -17.39 -9.60 -10.16
CA ILE A 164 -17.95 -9.99 -8.87
C ILE A 164 -16.95 -9.83 -7.71
N GLN A 165 -15.65 -10.00 -7.96
CA GLN A 165 -14.61 -9.75 -6.95
C GLN A 165 -14.41 -8.27 -6.61
N GLN A 166 -14.92 -7.32 -7.40
CA GLN A 166 -14.78 -5.88 -7.10
C GLN A 166 -15.69 -5.44 -5.94
N PHE A 167 -16.69 -6.24 -5.59
CA PHE A 167 -17.54 -5.95 -4.45
C PHE A 167 -16.76 -6.10 -3.13
N ASN A 168 -16.97 -5.15 -2.21
CA ASN A 168 -16.33 -5.19 -0.90
C ASN A 168 -16.60 -6.53 -0.20
N ARG A 169 -15.55 -7.11 0.41
CA ARG A 169 -15.62 -8.37 1.19
C ARG A 169 -15.96 -9.63 0.37
N VAL A 170 -15.75 -9.62 -0.94
CA VAL A 170 -15.91 -10.81 -1.79
C VAL A 170 -14.59 -11.52 -2.02
N SER A 171 -14.51 -12.80 -1.64
CA SER A 171 -13.34 -13.63 -1.93
C SER A 171 -13.40 -14.29 -3.30
N SER A 172 -12.26 -14.80 -3.78
CA SER A 172 -12.19 -15.55 -5.05
C SER A 172 -13.14 -16.74 -5.10
N GLU A 173 -13.29 -17.47 -3.98
CA GLU A 173 -14.19 -18.62 -3.89
C GLU A 173 -15.66 -18.21 -3.88
N MET A 174 -15.99 -17.07 -3.25
CA MET A 174 -17.36 -16.53 -3.28
C MET A 174 -17.75 -16.12 -4.70
N ALA A 175 -16.86 -15.41 -5.39
CA ALA A 175 -17.07 -15.03 -6.78
C ALA A 175 -17.20 -16.26 -7.69
N GLU A 176 -16.36 -17.27 -7.49
CA GLU A 176 -16.45 -18.54 -8.24
C GLU A 176 -17.80 -19.22 -8.04
N ALA A 177 -18.30 -19.29 -6.80
CA ALA A 177 -19.60 -19.91 -6.49
C ALA A 177 -20.76 -19.18 -7.20
N ILE A 178 -20.74 -17.85 -7.22
CA ILE A 178 -21.77 -17.03 -7.90
C ILE A 178 -21.68 -17.21 -9.42
N VAL A 179 -20.47 -17.14 -9.99
CA VAL A 179 -20.25 -17.30 -11.44
C VAL A 179 -20.58 -18.71 -11.91
N SER A 180 -20.37 -19.73 -11.07
CA SER A 180 -20.75 -21.10 -11.37
C SER A 180 -22.27 -21.27 -11.44
N ALA A 181 -23.02 -20.58 -10.57
CA ALA A 181 -24.47 -20.57 -10.60
C ALA A 181 -25.04 -19.71 -11.75
N TYR A 182 -24.39 -18.58 -12.04
CA TYR A 182 -24.78 -17.62 -13.06
C TYR A 182 -23.57 -17.25 -13.94
N PRO A 183 -23.29 -18.03 -15.00
CA PRO A 183 -22.06 -17.87 -15.81
C PRO A 183 -22.07 -16.67 -16.75
N SER A 184 -23.10 -15.82 -16.68
CA SER A 184 -23.14 -14.53 -17.37
C SER A 184 -23.98 -13.51 -16.59
N PRO A 185 -23.68 -12.20 -16.74
CA PRO A 185 -24.50 -11.13 -16.16
C PRO A 185 -25.97 -11.20 -16.61
N GLN A 186 -26.19 -11.57 -17.88
CA GLN A 186 -27.54 -11.68 -18.45
C GLN A 186 -28.37 -12.77 -17.77
N LEU A 187 -27.76 -13.92 -17.46
CA LEU A 187 -28.46 -14.98 -16.72
C LEU A 187 -28.82 -14.54 -15.30
N LEU A 188 -27.96 -13.74 -14.66
CA LEU A 188 -28.23 -13.19 -13.34
C LEU A 188 -29.40 -12.19 -13.38
N ILE A 189 -29.41 -11.28 -14.36
CA ILE A 189 -30.50 -10.29 -14.55
C ILE A 189 -31.83 -11.00 -14.84
N GLN A 190 -31.84 -11.97 -15.76
CA GLN A 190 -33.05 -12.75 -16.06
C GLN A 190 -33.58 -13.53 -14.85
N ALA A 191 -32.69 -13.99 -13.95
CA ALA A 191 -33.12 -14.64 -12.72
C ALA A 191 -33.85 -13.65 -11.79
N TYR A 192 -33.33 -12.42 -11.65
CA TYR A 192 -34.01 -11.37 -10.88
C TYR A 192 -35.37 -10.96 -11.47
N GLU A 193 -35.49 -10.91 -12.80
CA GLU A 193 -36.75 -10.61 -13.50
C GLU A 193 -37.83 -11.67 -13.23
N ARG A 194 -37.44 -12.93 -13.03
CA ARG A 194 -38.36 -14.03 -12.73
C ARG A 194 -38.82 -14.08 -11.27
N CYS A 195 -38.11 -13.41 -10.36
CA CYS A 195 -38.50 -13.33 -8.96
C CYS A 195 -39.78 -12.50 -8.79
N SER A 196 -40.63 -12.93 -7.86
CA SER A 196 -41.96 -12.35 -7.65
C SER A 196 -41.96 -11.22 -6.61
N SER A 197 -40.92 -11.12 -5.79
CA SER A 197 -40.79 -10.10 -4.73
C SER A 197 -39.36 -9.56 -4.65
N ASP A 198 -39.22 -8.32 -4.18
CA ASP A 198 -37.91 -7.71 -3.98
C ASP A 198 -37.10 -8.43 -2.89
N GLN A 199 -37.76 -8.93 -1.84
CA GLN A 199 -37.12 -9.74 -0.81
C GLN A 199 -36.51 -11.03 -1.38
N GLU A 200 -37.19 -11.68 -2.32
CA GLU A 200 -36.68 -12.87 -3.02
C GLU A 200 -35.47 -12.51 -3.88
N ARG A 201 -35.52 -11.38 -4.61
CA ARG A 201 -34.39 -10.86 -5.40
C ARG A 201 -33.18 -10.59 -4.53
N GLU A 202 -33.37 -9.87 -3.42
CA GLU A 202 -32.29 -9.54 -2.48
C GLU A 202 -31.64 -10.79 -1.88
N ASN A 203 -32.38 -11.89 -1.70
CA ASN A 203 -31.86 -13.13 -1.08
C ASN A 203 -31.53 -14.25 -2.07
N MET A 204 -31.66 -14.01 -3.37
CA MET A 204 -31.48 -15.03 -4.42
C MET A 204 -30.11 -15.71 -4.38
N LEU A 205 -29.05 -14.94 -4.06
CA LEU A 205 -27.67 -15.44 -3.99
C LEU A 205 -27.27 -15.86 -2.57
N ALA A 206 -28.03 -15.48 -1.55
CA ALA A 206 -27.64 -15.62 -0.13
C ALA A 206 -27.33 -17.06 0.26
N ASN A 207 -28.06 -17.99 -0.34
CA ASN A 207 -28.05 -19.40 -0.01
C ASN A 207 -27.03 -20.23 -0.80
N ILE A 208 -26.28 -19.63 -1.74
CA ILE A 208 -25.27 -20.33 -2.53
C ILE A 208 -24.13 -20.83 -1.61
N PRO A 209 -23.78 -22.12 -1.67
CA PRO A 209 -22.68 -22.68 -0.88
C PRO A 209 -21.33 -22.27 -1.47
N VAL A 210 -20.41 -21.90 -0.59
CA VAL A 210 -19.02 -21.55 -0.88
C VAL A 210 -18.14 -22.56 -0.17
N HIS A 211 -17.43 -23.36 -0.96
CA HIS A 211 -16.50 -24.36 -0.45
C HIS A 211 -15.11 -23.72 -0.34
N ARG A 212 -14.52 -23.78 0.86
CA ARG A 212 -13.14 -23.35 1.12
C ARG A 212 -12.31 -24.55 1.57
N GLY A 213 -11.25 -24.84 0.80
CA GLY A 213 -10.35 -25.98 1.04
C GLY A 213 -10.83 -27.28 0.40
N GLU A 214 -9.95 -28.28 0.38
CA GLU A 214 -10.17 -29.60 -0.21
C GLU A 214 -9.93 -30.68 0.87
N GLY A 215 -10.83 -31.65 1.00
CA GLY A 215 -10.71 -32.75 1.98
C GLY A 215 -11.36 -32.50 3.34
N VAL A 216 -10.87 -33.16 4.39
CA VAL A 216 -11.48 -33.20 5.75
C VAL A 216 -11.49 -31.83 6.45
N THR A 217 -10.67 -30.88 5.98
CA THR A 217 -10.62 -29.49 6.46
C THR A 217 -11.52 -28.54 5.65
N ALA A 218 -12.30 -29.05 4.70
CA ALA A 218 -13.19 -28.24 3.89
C ALA A 218 -14.25 -27.55 4.78
N THR A 219 -14.24 -26.23 4.76
CA THR A 219 -15.28 -25.43 5.41
C THR A 219 -16.30 -25.01 4.37
N SER A 220 -17.58 -25.27 4.64
CA SER A 220 -18.69 -24.80 3.82
C SER A 220 -19.34 -23.61 4.49
N ARG A 221 -19.38 -22.48 3.78
CA ARG A 221 -20.08 -21.26 4.21
C ARG A 221 -21.06 -20.83 3.13
N ARG A 222 -22.00 -19.95 3.45
CA ARG A 222 -22.92 -19.38 2.46
C ARG A 222 -22.46 -17.96 2.10
N ILE A 223 -22.91 -17.47 0.95
CA ILE A 223 -22.69 -16.08 0.51
C ILE A 223 -23.24 -15.07 1.53
N GLY A 224 -24.45 -15.34 2.05
CA GLY A 224 -25.12 -14.48 3.03
C GLY A 224 -26.00 -13.39 2.40
N PRO A 225 -27.01 -12.90 3.14
CA PRO A 225 -28.01 -11.97 2.63
C PRO A 225 -27.42 -10.61 2.23
N GLU A 226 -26.44 -10.11 2.98
CA GLU A 226 -25.83 -8.80 2.73
C GLU A 226 -25.12 -8.73 1.37
N LEU A 227 -24.32 -9.74 1.03
CA LEU A 227 -23.66 -9.77 -0.26
C LEU A 227 -24.67 -9.96 -1.41
N SER A 228 -25.69 -10.80 -1.20
CA SER A 228 -26.75 -11.02 -2.18
C SER A 228 -27.49 -9.72 -2.51
N ARG A 229 -27.87 -8.95 -1.49
CA ARG A 229 -28.53 -7.65 -1.63
C ARG A 229 -27.67 -6.64 -2.38
N ARG A 230 -26.38 -6.51 -2.02
CA ARG A 230 -25.46 -5.58 -2.70
C ARG A 230 -25.30 -5.87 -4.19
N ILE A 231 -25.19 -7.16 -4.55
CA ILE A 231 -25.11 -7.55 -5.96
C ILE A 231 -26.42 -7.24 -6.68
N TYR A 232 -27.58 -7.54 -6.07
CA TYR A 232 -28.87 -7.20 -6.65
C TYR A 232 -28.99 -5.69 -6.92
N LEU A 233 -28.70 -4.85 -5.93
CA LEU A 233 -28.76 -3.39 -6.05
C LEU A 233 -27.82 -2.88 -7.14
N GLN A 234 -26.57 -3.34 -7.18
CA GLN A 234 -25.61 -2.93 -8.20
C GLN A 234 -26.00 -3.35 -9.63
N MET A 235 -26.70 -4.47 -9.78
CA MET A 235 -27.08 -5.01 -11.10
C MET A 235 -28.41 -4.45 -11.62
N THR A 236 -29.24 -3.85 -10.76
CA THR A 236 -30.61 -3.41 -11.12
C THR A 236 -30.89 -1.94 -10.85
N SER A 237 -30.14 -1.28 -9.98
CA SER A 237 -30.29 0.15 -9.71
C SER A 237 -29.91 0.99 -10.93
N HIS A 238 -30.67 2.06 -11.16
CA HIS A 238 -30.34 3.11 -12.12
C HIS A 238 -29.65 4.32 -11.47
N ASP A 239 -29.58 4.34 -10.14
CA ASP A 239 -28.93 5.40 -9.37
C ASP A 239 -27.43 5.09 -9.22
N PRO A 240 -26.52 5.91 -9.81
CA PRO A 240 -25.08 5.72 -9.69
C PRO A 240 -24.54 6.08 -8.30
N ASP A 241 -25.27 6.87 -7.51
CA ASP A 241 -24.82 7.35 -6.19
C ASP A 241 -25.32 6.45 -5.05
N LEU A 242 -26.00 5.34 -5.40
CA LEU A 242 -26.54 4.39 -4.43
C LEU A 242 -25.42 3.72 -3.62
N CYS A 243 -25.38 4.00 -2.32
CA CYS A 243 -24.47 3.32 -1.41
C CYS A 243 -24.91 1.86 -1.19
N LEU A 244 -24.00 0.92 -1.48
CA LEU A 244 -24.27 -0.51 -1.32
C LEU A 244 -24.07 -1.01 0.11
N ASP A 245 -23.16 -0.40 0.89
CA ASP A 245 -22.83 -0.88 2.22
C ASP A 245 -23.75 -0.24 3.28
N PHE A 246 -24.46 -1.06 4.07
CA PHE A 246 -25.23 -0.57 5.21
C PHE A 246 -24.26 -0.07 6.30
N THR A 247 -24.31 1.22 6.63
CA THR A 247 -23.70 1.78 7.85
C THR A 247 -24.67 1.55 9.01
N GLY A 248 -24.68 0.32 9.54
CA GLY A 248 -25.44 -0.07 10.73
C GLY A 248 -24.52 -0.42 11.89
#